data_AF-H8FWT7-F1
#
_entry.id   AF-H8FWT7-F1
#
_cell.length_a   1.000
_cell.length_b   1.000
_cell.length_c   1.000
_cell.angle_alpha   90.00
_cell.angle_beta   90.00
_cell.angle_gamma   90.00
#
_symmetry.space_group_name_H-M   'P 1'
#
loop_
_entity.id
_entity.type
_entity.pdbx_description
1 polymer ?
#
loop_
_entity_poly.entity_id
_entity_poly.type
_entity_poly.pdbx_seq_one_letter_code
_entity_poly.pdbx_strand_id
1 'polypeptide(L)'
;MATARGSHLMSSIVAAISIVIALGFNPARAQSNGTGPDSVDSAPPPQNGFHQAASDAELALDHIIRLSDHDDSLFLFITKRPDRDKDRDKKYTALFSKELMKRVADVERRFLNKTCNGVYDGEICGLDYNPITCVQDYSDVGYVYRTENTGHGAAVVSLKWPRLPGVVATYRMIRSGNLWIMDGVSCGPNTKFNMK
;
A
#
# COMPACT_ATOMS: atom_id res chain seq x y z
N MET A 1 9.15 44.01 48.75
CA MET A 1 7.94 43.16 48.84
C MET A 1 8.08 42.02 47.85
N ALA A 2 8.10 40.78 48.35
CA ALA A 2 8.00 39.52 47.59
C ALA A 2 6.62 39.44 46.90
N THR A 3 6.41 38.79 45.76
CA THR A 3 6.40 37.33 45.41
C THR A 3 5.97 37.26 43.91
N ALA A 4 6.06 36.20 43.10
CA ALA A 4 6.73 34.90 43.06
C ALA A 4 6.64 34.43 41.58
N ARG A 5 7.62 33.63 41.14
CA ARG A 5 7.66 32.96 39.83
C ARG A 5 6.68 31.79 39.80
N GLY A 6 5.85 31.68 38.76
CA GLY A 6 5.03 30.51 38.47
C GLY A 6 5.64 29.72 37.31
N SER A 7 6.37 28.66 37.64
CA SER A 7 6.89 27.65 36.71
C SER A 7 5.86 26.53 36.55
N HIS A 8 5.27 26.39 35.36
CA HIS A 8 4.42 25.24 35.04
C HIS A 8 5.29 24.06 34.59
N LEU A 9 5.26 23.02 35.41
CA LEU A 9 5.87 21.72 35.22
C LEU A 9 5.26 20.99 34.01
N MET A 10 6.14 20.49 33.14
CA MET A 10 5.84 19.48 32.13
C MET A 10 5.51 18.15 32.82
N SER A 11 4.34 17.58 32.52
CA SER A 11 3.96 16.24 32.95
C SER A 11 4.25 15.25 31.82
N SER A 12 5.44 14.64 31.86
CA SER A 12 5.80 13.49 31.02
C SER A 12 5.16 12.23 31.60
N ILE A 13 4.19 11.67 30.90
CA ILE A 13 3.65 10.33 31.19
C ILE A 13 4.57 9.32 30.49
N VAL A 14 5.45 8.69 31.27
CA VAL A 14 6.19 7.50 30.88
C VAL A 14 5.30 6.30 31.16
N ALA A 15 4.78 5.65 30.12
CA ALA A 15 4.09 4.37 30.23
C ALA A 15 5.13 3.25 30.28
N ALA A 16 5.43 2.76 31.49
CA ALA A 16 6.21 1.53 31.69
C ALA A 16 5.29 0.31 31.53
N ILE A 17 5.51 -0.48 30.48
CA ILE A 17 4.85 -1.78 30.30
C ILE A 17 5.74 -2.83 30.98
N SER A 18 5.29 -3.31 32.15
CA SER A 18 5.88 -4.44 32.84
C SER A 18 5.40 -5.75 32.20
N ILE A 19 6.32 -6.49 31.57
CA ILE A 19 6.08 -7.87 31.10
C ILE A 19 6.46 -8.82 32.24
N VAL A 20 5.46 -9.57 32.73
CA VAL A 20 5.67 -10.70 33.66
C VAL A 20 6.04 -11.93 32.83
N ILE A 21 7.29 -12.38 32.96
CA ILE A 21 7.75 -13.66 32.40
C ILE A 21 7.45 -14.74 33.45
N ALA A 22 6.40 -15.53 33.22
CA ALA A 22 6.16 -16.74 33.97
C ALA A 22 7.02 -17.88 33.37
N LEU A 23 8.10 -18.22 34.07
CA LEU A 23 8.90 -19.41 33.85
C LEU A 23 8.14 -20.64 34.36
N GLY A 24 7.56 -21.41 33.44
CA GLY A 24 7.05 -22.75 33.70
C GLY A 24 8.04 -23.80 33.22
N PHE A 25 8.91 -24.27 34.11
CA PHE A 25 9.73 -25.46 33.91
C PHE A 25 8.84 -26.71 33.97
N ASN A 26 8.91 -27.56 32.95
CA ASN A 26 8.46 -28.95 33.02
C ASN A 26 9.56 -29.84 32.42
N PRO A 27 10.32 -30.61 33.23
CA PRO A 27 11.25 -31.59 32.71
C PRO A 27 10.57 -32.97 32.56
N ALA A 28 11.11 -33.74 31.61
CA ALA A 28 10.90 -35.16 31.38
C ALA A 28 9.62 -35.59 30.64
N ARG A 29 9.78 -35.95 29.36
CA ARG A 29 9.97 -37.38 28.99
C ARG A 29 10.51 -37.49 27.57
N ALA A 30 11.68 -38.08 27.43
CA ALA A 30 12.17 -38.60 26.17
C ALA A 30 11.34 -39.83 25.78
N GLN A 31 10.78 -39.83 24.57
CA GLN A 31 10.50 -41.04 23.82
C GLN A 31 10.98 -40.87 22.38
N SER A 32 11.84 -41.81 22.02
CA SER A 32 12.52 -42.00 20.77
C SER A 32 11.64 -42.79 19.79
N ASN A 33 11.92 -42.61 18.50
CA ASN A 33 11.57 -43.43 17.32
C ASN A 33 10.39 -42.94 16.47
N GLY A 34 10.71 -42.53 15.24
CA GLY A 34 9.75 -42.32 14.17
C GLY A 34 10.36 -41.65 12.95
N THR A 35 11.02 -42.43 12.11
CA THR A 35 11.42 -42.10 10.73
C THR A 35 10.16 -41.76 9.90
N GLY A 36 10.14 -40.62 9.21
CA GLY A 36 9.07 -40.30 8.25
C GLY A 36 9.16 -38.89 7.67
N PRO A 37 9.08 -38.70 6.34
CA PRO A 37 9.36 -37.45 5.63
C PRO A 37 8.16 -36.50 5.65
N ASP A 38 8.33 -35.36 4.98
CA ASP A 38 7.31 -34.37 4.62
C ASP A 38 7.24 -33.16 5.55
N SER A 39 8.20 -32.26 5.33
CA SER A 39 7.97 -30.82 5.45
C SER A 39 6.81 -30.46 4.53
N VAL A 40 5.58 -30.62 5.03
CA VAL A 40 4.38 -30.08 4.39
C VAL A 40 4.54 -28.57 4.47
N ASP A 41 5.10 -28.00 3.40
CA ASP A 41 4.90 -26.61 3.02
C ASP A 41 3.40 -26.37 3.08
N SER A 42 2.96 -25.83 4.20
CA SER A 42 1.55 -25.61 4.47
C SER A 42 1.17 -24.45 3.56
N ALA A 43 0.67 -24.81 2.38
CA ALA A 43 0.12 -23.85 1.44
C ALA A 43 -0.82 -22.92 2.23
N PRO A 44 -0.64 -21.59 2.13
CA PRO A 44 -1.43 -20.65 2.90
C PRO A 44 -2.92 -20.93 2.66
N PRO A 45 -3.78 -20.74 3.69
CA PRO A 45 -5.18 -21.11 3.62
C PRO A 45 -5.87 -20.50 2.38
N PRO A 46 -6.84 -21.21 1.78
CA PRO A 46 -7.52 -20.76 0.57
C PRO A 46 -8.08 -19.35 0.76
N GLN A 47 -7.50 -18.39 0.05
CA GLN A 47 -7.85 -17.00 0.19
C GLN A 47 -9.12 -16.74 -0.62
N ASN A 48 -10.31 -16.83 -0.01
CA ASN A 48 -11.64 -16.42 -0.53
C ASN A 48 -11.69 -15.82 -1.97
N GLY A 49 -11.51 -16.63 -3.01
CA GLY A 49 -11.55 -16.20 -4.41
C GLY A 49 -10.38 -15.34 -4.93
N PHE A 50 -9.39 -15.04 -4.10
CA PHE A 50 -8.14 -14.41 -4.50
C PHE A 50 -7.19 -15.42 -5.15
N HIS A 51 -6.55 -15.00 -6.23
CA HIS A 51 -5.68 -15.83 -7.05
C HIS A 51 -4.55 -15.00 -7.67
N GLN A 52 -3.59 -15.64 -8.33
CA GLN A 52 -2.63 -14.92 -9.17
C GLN A 52 -3.39 -14.18 -10.29
N ALA A 53 -2.85 -13.08 -10.80
CA ALA A 53 -3.51 -12.32 -11.87
C ALA A 53 -3.85 -13.22 -13.07
N ALA A 54 -5.12 -13.25 -13.48
CA ALA A 54 -5.59 -14.18 -14.51
C ALA A 54 -6.34 -13.50 -15.66
N SER A 55 -7.18 -12.50 -15.36
CA SER A 55 -7.86 -11.72 -16.39
C SER A 55 -6.96 -10.65 -17.00
N ASP A 56 -7.25 -10.19 -18.22
CA ASP A 56 -6.52 -9.08 -18.87
C ASP A 56 -6.39 -7.84 -17.97
N ALA A 57 -7.44 -7.52 -17.21
CA ALA A 57 -7.47 -6.37 -16.31
C ALA A 57 -6.56 -6.59 -15.09
N GLU A 58 -6.57 -7.79 -14.51
CA GLU A 58 -5.69 -8.16 -13.40
C GLU A 58 -4.22 -8.23 -13.85
N LEU A 59 -3.94 -8.77 -15.03
CA LEU A 59 -2.58 -8.85 -15.58
C LEU A 59 -2.01 -7.45 -15.84
N ALA A 60 -2.83 -6.55 -16.40
CA ALA A 60 -2.45 -5.16 -16.57
C ALA A 60 -2.22 -4.45 -15.22
N LEU A 61 -3.08 -4.74 -14.22
CA LEU A 61 -2.90 -4.21 -12.88
C LEU A 61 -1.61 -4.73 -12.24
N ASP A 62 -1.36 -6.04 -12.25
CA ASP A 62 -0.14 -6.66 -11.70
C ASP A 62 1.12 -6.05 -12.32
N HIS A 63 1.12 -5.80 -13.64
CA HIS A 63 2.21 -5.09 -14.29
C HIS A 63 2.44 -3.69 -13.71
N ILE A 64 1.38 -2.90 -13.51
CA ILE A 64 1.48 -1.55 -12.93
C ILE A 64 1.98 -1.61 -11.48
N ILE A 65 1.49 -2.55 -10.68
CA ILE A 65 1.89 -2.72 -9.28
C ILE A 65 3.37 -3.11 -9.18
N ARG A 66 3.81 -4.13 -9.92
CA ARG A 66 5.23 -4.54 -9.92
C ARG A 66 6.14 -3.45 -10.45
N LEU A 67 5.71 -2.71 -11.47
CA LEU A 67 6.47 -1.55 -11.92
C LEU A 67 6.60 -0.52 -10.80
N SER A 68 5.52 -0.26 -10.06
CA SER A 68 5.53 0.67 -8.93
C SER A 68 6.43 0.24 -7.77
N ASP A 69 6.60 -1.06 -7.53
CA ASP A 69 7.46 -1.60 -6.46
C ASP A 69 8.95 -1.49 -6.79
N HIS A 70 9.30 -1.46 -8.08
CA HIS A 70 10.68 -1.49 -8.55
C HIS A 70 11.16 -0.16 -9.15
N ASP A 71 10.26 0.81 -9.33
CA ASP A 71 10.53 2.05 -10.03
C ASP A 71 9.88 3.26 -9.35
N ASP A 72 10.61 3.88 -8.43
CA ASP A 72 10.19 5.08 -7.70
C ASP A 72 9.80 6.25 -8.62
N SER A 73 10.31 6.27 -9.85
CA SER A 73 9.94 7.31 -10.82
C SER A 73 8.44 7.26 -11.18
N LEU A 74 7.78 6.11 -11.03
CA LEU A 74 6.34 6.00 -11.24
C LEU A 74 5.55 6.74 -10.15
N PHE A 75 5.99 6.63 -8.89
CA PHE A 75 5.44 7.41 -7.77
C PHE A 75 5.62 8.90 -8.00
N LEU A 76 6.84 9.33 -8.34
CA LEU A 76 7.14 10.75 -8.62
C LEU A 76 6.33 11.29 -9.80
N PHE A 77 6.12 10.45 -10.82
CA PHE A 77 5.28 10.75 -11.97
C PHE A 77 3.83 11.00 -11.61
N ILE A 78 3.19 10.05 -10.91
CA ILE A 78 1.75 10.11 -10.64
C ILE A 78 1.41 11.21 -9.63
N THR A 79 2.32 11.52 -8.72
CA THR A 79 2.20 12.63 -7.75
C THR A 79 2.60 13.98 -8.33
N LYS A 80 3.13 14.03 -9.56
CA LYS A 80 3.62 15.25 -10.24
C LYS A 80 4.69 16.00 -9.45
N ARG A 81 5.54 15.26 -8.75
CA ARG A 81 6.71 15.80 -8.04
C ARG A 81 7.61 16.61 -9.01
N PRO A 82 8.18 17.75 -8.55
CA PRO A 82 8.95 18.66 -9.41
C PRO A 82 10.33 18.11 -9.78
N ASP A 83 10.91 17.29 -8.92
CA ASP A 83 12.22 16.62 -9.05
C ASP A 83 12.17 15.33 -9.90
N ARG A 84 10.99 14.96 -10.39
CA ARG A 84 10.85 13.78 -11.25
C ARG A 84 11.57 13.93 -12.59
N ASP A 85 12.04 12.81 -13.13
CA ASP A 85 12.55 12.72 -14.49
C ASP A 85 11.40 12.78 -15.52
N LYS A 86 11.28 13.91 -16.21
CA LYS A 86 10.23 14.16 -17.21
C LYS A 86 10.41 13.34 -18.48
N ASP A 87 11.60 12.83 -18.78
CA ASP A 87 11.80 11.97 -19.96
C ASP A 87 11.16 10.60 -19.77
N ARG A 88 11.03 10.15 -18.52
CA ARG A 88 10.33 8.91 -18.16
C ARG A 88 8.81 9.06 -18.15
N ASP A 89 8.26 10.27 -17.99
CA ASP A 89 6.80 10.54 -17.99
C ASP A 89 6.09 9.91 -19.20
N LYS A 90 6.74 9.91 -20.38
CA LYS A 90 6.19 9.34 -21.62
C LYS A 90 5.89 7.85 -21.50
N LYS A 91 6.70 7.11 -20.73
CA LYS A 91 6.55 5.66 -20.50
C LYS A 91 5.35 5.35 -19.61
N TYR A 92 5.03 6.24 -18.66
CA TYR A 92 4.01 5.99 -17.65
C TYR A 92 2.64 6.56 -18.01
N THR A 93 2.59 7.56 -18.89
CA THR A 93 1.34 8.24 -19.26
C THR A 93 0.27 7.27 -19.79
N ALA A 94 0.68 6.19 -20.44
CA ALA A 94 -0.23 5.17 -20.97
C ALA A 94 -0.79 4.21 -19.91
N LEU A 95 -0.32 4.25 -18.66
CA LEU A 95 -0.73 3.33 -17.59
C LEU A 95 -1.93 3.85 -16.79
N PHE A 96 -2.20 5.15 -16.84
CA PHE A 96 -3.20 5.80 -15.99
C PHE A 96 -4.14 6.69 -16.79
N SER A 97 -5.38 6.80 -16.33
CA SER A 97 -6.29 7.81 -16.86
C SER A 97 -5.86 9.22 -16.45
N LYS A 98 -6.21 10.21 -17.28
CA LYS A 98 -5.95 11.63 -16.98
C LYS A 98 -6.61 12.07 -15.67
N GLU A 99 -7.82 11.56 -15.40
CA GLU A 99 -8.56 11.89 -14.18
C GLU A 99 -7.89 11.30 -12.94
N LEU A 100 -7.40 10.05 -12.99
CA LEU A 100 -6.65 9.48 -11.88
C LEU A 100 -5.40 10.31 -11.57
N MET A 101 -4.57 10.58 -12.59
CA MET A 101 -3.35 11.37 -12.43
C MET A 101 -3.64 12.75 -11.82
N LYS A 102 -4.71 13.42 -12.28
CA LYS A 102 -5.14 14.70 -11.73
C LYS A 102 -5.53 14.58 -10.25
N ARG A 103 -6.32 13.57 -9.88
CA ARG A 103 -6.79 13.37 -8.50
C ARG A 103 -5.64 13.08 -7.54
N VAL A 104 -4.69 12.24 -7.94
CA VAL A 104 -3.49 11.95 -7.13
C VAL A 104 -2.66 13.21 -6.93
N ALA A 105 -2.32 13.94 -8.01
CA ALA A 105 -1.55 15.18 -7.91
C ALA A 105 -2.26 16.27 -7.10
N ASP A 106 -3.60 16.37 -7.19
CA ASP A 106 -4.38 17.32 -6.39
C ASP A 106 -4.34 16.98 -4.89
N VAL A 107 -4.40 15.69 -4.54
CA VAL A 107 -4.28 15.23 -3.14
C VAL A 107 -2.87 15.47 -2.62
N GLU A 108 -1.85 15.08 -3.39
CA GLU A 108 -0.44 15.33 -3.07
C GLU A 108 -0.19 16.80 -2.75
N ARG A 109 -0.61 17.71 -3.64
CA ARG A 109 -0.44 19.16 -3.45
C ARG A 109 -1.18 19.66 -2.22
N ARG A 110 -2.36 19.12 -1.90
CA ARG A 110 -3.08 19.49 -0.67
C ARG A 110 -2.31 19.06 0.58
N PHE A 111 -1.76 17.85 0.59
CA PHE A 111 -0.92 17.40 1.70
C PHE A 111 0.34 18.25 1.80
N LEU A 112 1.06 18.46 0.71
CA LEU A 112 2.25 19.32 0.66
C LEU A 112 1.98 20.72 1.21
N ASN A 113 0.88 21.35 0.80
CA ASN A 113 0.50 22.67 1.31
C ASN A 113 0.20 22.66 2.82
N LYS A 114 -0.38 21.57 3.32
CA LYS A 114 -0.75 21.44 4.73
C LYS A 114 0.45 21.15 5.63
N THR A 115 1.35 20.26 5.21
CA THR A 115 2.48 19.82 6.04
C THR A 115 3.71 20.69 5.84
N CYS A 116 3.98 21.18 4.63
CA CYS A 116 5.25 21.82 4.27
C CYS A 116 5.07 23.13 3.48
N ASN A 117 3.93 23.81 3.66
CA ASN A 117 3.63 25.11 3.03
C ASN A 117 3.84 25.16 1.50
N GLY A 118 3.68 24.02 0.82
CA GLY A 118 3.81 23.91 -0.64
C GLY A 118 5.21 23.64 -1.15
N VAL A 119 6.18 23.41 -0.27
CA VAL A 119 7.59 23.16 -0.61
C VAL A 119 7.99 21.76 -0.12
N TYR A 120 8.77 21.04 -0.92
CA TYR A 120 9.36 19.76 -0.51
C TYR A 120 10.69 20.04 0.21
N ASP A 121 10.74 19.92 1.54
CA ASP A 121 11.89 20.33 2.37
C ASP A 121 12.45 19.22 3.29
N GLY A 122 12.40 17.97 2.86
CA GLY A 122 13.14 16.85 3.47
C GLY A 122 12.46 16.17 4.66
N GLU A 123 11.36 16.72 5.18
CA GLU A 123 10.41 15.99 6.05
C GLU A 123 9.43 15.13 5.22
N ILE A 124 8.54 14.36 5.88
CA ILE A 124 7.44 13.64 5.22
C ILE A 124 6.43 14.68 4.68
N CYS A 125 6.74 15.22 3.51
CA CYS A 125 5.95 16.20 2.79
C CYS A 125 5.15 15.54 1.68
N GLY A 126 3.83 15.78 1.65
CA GLY A 126 2.92 15.14 0.69
C GLY A 126 2.34 13.82 1.21
N LEU A 127 2.03 12.91 0.30
CA LEU A 127 1.62 11.55 0.61
C LEU A 127 2.78 10.76 1.25
N ASP A 128 2.48 10.08 2.35
CA ASP A 128 3.41 9.26 3.13
C ASP A 128 3.30 7.76 2.79
N TYR A 129 2.62 7.43 1.68
CA TYR A 129 2.50 6.09 1.11
C TYR A 129 2.40 6.19 -0.42
N ASN A 130 2.64 5.08 -1.11
CA ASN A 130 2.50 5.03 -2.56
C ASN A 130 1.01 4.92 -2.94
N PRO A 131 0.41 5.89 -3.65
CA PRO A 131 -1.01 5.86 -4.00
C PRO A 131 -1.37 4.80 -5.04
N ILE A 132 -0.38 4.16 -5.68
CA ILE A 132 -0.58 3.06 -6.64
C ILE A 132 -0.74 1.74 -5.89
N THR A 133 0.12 1.46 -4.91
CA THR A 133 0.13 0.18 -4.17
C THR A 133 -0.62 0.27 -2.83
N CYS A 134 -0.94 1.49 -2.38
CA CYS A 134 -1.59 1.80 -1.11
C CYS A 134 -0.81 1.37 0.14
N VAL A 135 0.51 1.22 0.01
CA VAL A 135 1.42 0.80 1.08
C VAL A 135 2.71 1.64 1.03
N GLN A 136 3.48 1.61 2.12
CA GLN A 136 4.80 2.25 2.19
C GLN A 136 5.94 1.34 1.69
N ASP A 137 5.71 0.03 1.76
CA ASP A 137 6.67 -1.03 1.45
C ASP A 137 6.12 -1.91 0.33
N TYR A 138 6.92 -2.81 -0.22
CA TYR A 138 6.54 -3.69 -1.33
C TYR A 138 6.44 -5.16 -0.90
N SER A 139 5.77 -5.97 -1.72
CA SER A 139 5.65 -7.41 -1.46
C SER A 139 6.76 -8.22 -2.12
N ASP A 140 7.58 -8.88 -1.31
CA ASP A 140 8.57 -9.89 -1.73
C ASP A 140 7.93 -11.17 -2.28
N VAL A 141 6.76 -11.54 -1.75
CA VAL A 141 5.97 -12.71 -2.16
C VAL A 141 4.94 -12.41 -3.26
N GLY A 142 4.90 -11.17 -3.75
CA GLY A 142 3.92 -10.70 -4.72
C GLY A 142 2.51 -10.47 -4.15
N TYR A 143 1.54 -10.28 -5.04
CA TYR A 143 0.15 -9.97 -4.69
C TYR A 143 -0.81 -10.99 -5.27
N VAL A 144 -2.02 -11.02 -4.69
CA VAL A 144 -3.12 -11.81 -5.21
C VAL A 144 -4.31 -10.91 -5.48
N TYR A 145 -5.12 -11.28 -6.46
CA TYR A 145 -6.13 -10.46 -7.09
C TYR A 145 -7.47 -11.16 -7.07
N ARG A 146 -8.53 -10.36 -7.11
CA ARG A 146 -9.89 -10.83 -7.35
C ARG A 146 -10.68 -9.76 -8.09
N THR A 147 -11.14 -10.08 -9.28
CA THR A 147 -12.10 -9.25 -10.00
C THR A 147 -13.47 -9.29 -9.30
N GLU A 148 -13.92 -8.13 -8.83
CA GLU A 148 -15.19 -7.96 -8.10
C GLU A 148 -16.36 -7.75 -9.07
N ASN A 149 -16.13 -7.01 -10.17
CA ASN A 149 -17.10 -6.85 -11.25
C ASN A 149 -16.41 -6.49 -12.57
N THR A 150 -17.13 -6.72 -13.67
CA THR A 150 -16.71 -6.35 -15.03
C THR A 150 -17.92 -5.87 -15.82
N GLY A 151 -17.77 -4.83 -16.63
CA GLY A 151 -18.82 -4.36 -17.53
C GLY A 151 -18.44 -3.09 -18.28
N HIS A 152 -18.99 -2.91 -19.49
CA HIS A 152 -18.81 -1.69 -20.31
C HIS A 152 -17.35 -1.25 -20.52
N GLY A 153 -16.42 -2.19 -20.67
CA GLY A 153 -14.99 -1.88 -20.83
C GLY A 153 -14.31 -1.42 -19.54
N ALA A 154 -14.89 -1.72 -18.38
CA ALA A 154 -14.31 -1.49 -17.07
C ALA A 154 -14.29 -2.78 -16.24
N ALA A 155 -13.38 -2.84 -15.27
CA ALA A 155 -13.31 -3.88 -14.26
C ALA A 155 -12.98 -3.27 -12.90
N VAL A 156 -13.57 -3.80 -11.83
CA VAL A 156 -13.15 -3.50 -10.46
C VAL A 156 -12.37 -4.70 -9.93
N VAL A 157 -11.14 -4.46 -9.49
CA VAL A 157 -10.22 -5.49 -9.04
C VAL A 157 -9.76 -5.19 -7.62
N SER A 158 -9.93 -6.13 -6.71
CA SER A 158 -9.34 -6.07 -5.38
C SER A 158 -7.95 -6.70 -5.39
N LEU A 159 -7.01 -6.07 -4.70
CA LEU A 159 -5.67 -6.56 -4.46
C LEU A 159 -5.50 -6.88 -2.99
N LYS A 160 -4.84 -8.00 -2.72
CA LYS A 160 -4.42 -8.38 -1.40
C LYS A 160 -2.93 -8.70 -1.39
N TRP A 161 -2.27 -8.24 -0.32
CA TRP A 161 -0.95 -8.70 0.06
C TRP A 161 -1.12 -9.94 0.95
N PRO A 162 -0.67 -11.15 0.54
CA PRO A 162 -0.96 -12.39 1.26
C PRO A 162 -0.66 -12.37 2.78
N ARG A 163 0.35 -11.61 3.22
CA ARG A 163 0.74 -11.49 4.64
C ARG A 163 -0.14 -10.55 5.47
N LEU A 164 -0.94 -9.70 4.82
CA LEU A 164 -1.80 -8.73 5.50
C LEU A 164 -3.25 -9.24 5.62
N PRO A 165 -3.94 -8.91 6.72
CA PRO A 165 -5.36 -9.21 6.83
C PRO A 165 -6.17 -8.30 5.90
N GLY A 166 -7.01 -8.90 5.05
CA GLY A 166 -7.98 -8.18 4.22
C GLY A 166 -7.44 -7.68 2.88
N VAL A 167 -8.24 -6.81 2.25
CA VAL A 167 -7.93 -6.17 0.96
C VAL A 167 -7.08 -4.93 1.23
N VAL A 168 -5.97 -4.80 0.51
CA VAL A 168 -5.07 -3.64 0.61
C VAL A 168 -5.65 -2.48 -0.20
N ALA A 169 -6.12 -2.78 -1.41
CA ALA A 169 -6.63 -1.77 -2.32
C ALA A 169 -7.68 -2.35 -3.27
N THR A 170 -8.59 -1.49 -3.72
CA THR A 170 -9.54 -1.80 -4.79
C THR A 170 -9.36 -0.81 -5.93
N TYR A 171 -9.22 -1.34 -7.15
CA TYR A 171 -8.89 -0.59 -8.34
C TYR A 171 -10.05 -0.58 -9.33
N ARG A 172 -10.25 0.53 -10.01
CA ARG A 172 -11.05 0.60 -11.24
C ARG A 172 -10.09 0.60 -12.43
N MET A 173 -10.17 -0.44 -13.24
CA MET A 173 -9.48 -0.57 -14.52
C MET A 173 -10.44 -0.20 -15.65
N ILE A 174 -9.96 0.47 -16.69
CA ILE A 174 -10.74 0.78 -17.90
C ILE A 174 -9.96 0.43 -19.17
N ARG A 175 -10.68 0.14 -20.25
CA ARG A 175 -10.09 0.04 -21.60
C ARG A 175 -9.77 1.43 -22.15
N SER A 176 -8.54 1.60 -22.64
CA SER A 176 -8.09 2.73 -23.44
C SER A 176 -7.49 2.20 -24.74
N GLY A 177 -8.29 2.22 -25.81
CA GLY A 177 -7.98 1.46 -27.01
C GLY A 177 -7.88 -0.04 -26.68
N ASN A 178 -6.75 -0.65 -27.03
CA ASN A 178 -6.50 -2.08 -26.79
C ASN A 178 -5.86 -2.36 -25.42
N LEU A 179 -5.58 -1.34 -24.61
CA LEU A 179 -4.90 -1.49 -23.32
C LEU A 179 -5.88 -1.36 -22.15
N TRP A 180 -5.58 -2.06 -21.06
CA TRP A 180 -6.19 -1.80 -19.76
C TRP A 180 -5.31 -0.83 -18.98
N ILE A 181 -5.93 0.21 -18.44
CA ILE A 181 -5.24 1.26 -17.68
C ILE A 181 -5.93 1.45 -16.33
N MET A 182 -5.18 1.93 -15.34
CA MET A 182 -5.74 2.25 -14.03
C MET A 182 -6.46 3.59 -14.09
N ASP A 183 -7.72 3.62 -13.68
CA ASP A 183 -8.56 4.80 -13.68
C ASP A 183 -9.00 5.22 -12.30
N GLY A 184 -8.99 4.32 -11.31
CA GLY A 184 -9.26 4.67 -9.93
C GLY A 184 -8.61 3.70 -8.96
N VAL A 185 -8.37 4.15 -7.73
CA VAL A 185 -7.84 3.34 -6.64
C VAL A 185 -8.41 3.80 -5.30
N SER A 186 -8.79 2.84 -4.47
CA SER A 186 -9.25 3.02 -3.09
C SER A 186 -8.25 2.34 -2.16
N CYS A 187 -7.51 3.13 -1.38
CA CYS A 187 -6.54 2.66 -0.40
C CYS A 187 -7.19 2.45 0.98
N GLY A 188 -8.40 1.88 1.01
CA GLY A 188 -9.26 1.79 2.19
C GLY A 188 -10.44 2.78 2.19
N PRO A 189 -11.17 2.90 3.31
CA PRO A 189 -12.47 3.57 3.37
C PRO A 189 -12.39 5.10 3.19
N ASN A 190 -11.30 5.71 3.66
CA ASN A 190 -11.16 7.16 3.74
C ASN A 190 -10.29 7.77 2.63
N THR A 191 -9.67 6.93 1.80
CA THR A 191 -8.65 7.34 0.84
C THR A 191 -8.98 6.79 -0.53
N LYS A 192 -9.44 7.68 -1.42
CA LYS A 192 -9.92 7.34 -2.76
C LYS A 192 -9.39 8.32 -3.79
N PHE A 193 -8.93 7.78 -4.90
CA PHE A 193 -8.49 8.54 -6.06
C PHE A 193 -9.33 8.11 -7.27
N ASN A 194 -10.19 9.03 -7.73
CA ASN A 194 -11.13 8.80 -8.84
C ASN A 194 -12.04 7.55 -8.69
N MET A 195 -12.25 7.07 -7.47
CA MET A 195 -13.26 6.05 -7.16
C MET A 195 -14.59 6.72 -6.83
N LYS A 196 -15.70 6.13 -7.30
CA LYS A 196 -17.06 6.61 -7.02
C LYS A 196 -17.56 6.05 -5.69
#